data_AF-A0A7S3HZL2-F1
#
_entry.id   AF-A0A7S3HZL2-F1
#
_cell.length_a   1.000
_cell.length_b   1.000
_cell.length_c   1.000
_cell.angle_alpha   90.00
_cell.angle_beta   90.00
_cell.angle_gamma   90.00
#
_symmetry.space_group_name_H-M   'P 1'
#
loop_
_entity.id
_entity.type
_entity.pdbx_description
1 polymer ?
#
loop_
_entity_poly.entity_id
_entity_poly.type
_entity_poly.pdbx_seq_one_letter_code
_entity_poly.pdbx_strand_id
1 'polypeptide(L)'
;MKNGKTVDPRDKASTKVLQLETAMGAAIECFPGAEAILIPRTRFAPVKTTNDMLALMSDAYTITPDFRMELVAERAGKPPNVKLDSCYKFVDQMAALVPNGPPSLVKCDKLTIEGKVVLEANVVFEGDVKIVGGT
;
A
#
# COMPACT_ATOMS: atom_id res chain seq x y z
N MET A 1 -11.47 16.11 12.46
CA MET A 1 -11.88 14.71 12.25
C MET A 1 -11.89 13.98 13.59
N LYS A 2 -12.84 13.04 13.80
CA LYS A 2 -12.92 12.21 15.01
C LYS A 2 -12.75 10.74 14.59
N ASN A 3 -11.64 10.11 15.01
CA ASN A 3 -11.26 8.77 14.57
C ASN A 3 -11.35 7.77 15.72
N GLY A 4 -12.18 6.74 15.58
CA GLY A 4 -12.37 5.71 16.61
C GLY A 4 -11.26 4.65 16.57
N LYS A 5 -10.59 4.44 17.71
CA LYS A 5 -9.49 3.47 17.86
C LYS A 5 -9.53 2.75 19.20
N THR A 6 -8.63 1.80 19.36
CA THR A 6 -8.21 1.24 20.65
C THR A 6 -6.88 1.90 21.05
N VAL A 7 -6.64 2.06 22.35
CA VAL A 7 -5.44 2.74 22.88
C VAL A 7 -4.15 2.02 22.45
N ASP A 8 -4.18 0.70 22.41
CA ASP A 8 -3.20 -0.11 21.72
C ASP A 8 -3.77 -0.52 20.35
N PRO A 9 -3.17 -0.10 19.21
CA PRO A 9 -3.65 -0.45 17.88
C PRO A 9 -3.45 -1.93 17.50
N ARG A 10 -2.62 -2.68 18.24
CA ARG A 10 -2.39 -4.12 18.07
C ARG A 10 -3.33 -4.96 18.93
N ASP A 11 -3.77 -4.44 20.08
CA ASP A 11 -4.75 -5.11 20.94
C ASP A 11 -6.16 -4.53 20.74
N LYS A 12 -7.02 -5.31 20.07
CA LYS A 12 -8.43 -4.96 19.83
C LYS A 12 -9.28 -4.92 21.11
N ALA A 13 -8.83 -5.54 22.20
CA ALA A 13 -9.52 -5.54 23.49
C ALA A 13 -9.17 -4.31 24.35
N SER A 14 -8.09 -3.59 24.01
CA SER A 14 -7.66 -2.41 24.77
C SER A 14 -8.69 -1.27 24.71
N THR A 15 -8.61 -0.36 25.68
CA THR A 15 -9.57 0.72 25.90
C THR A 15 -9.88 1.48 24.61
N LYS A 16 -11.17 1.64 24.29
CA LYS A 16 -11.61 2.44 23.14
C LYS A 16 -11.35 3.92 23.39
N VAL A 17 -10.83 4.60 22.38
CA VAL A 17 -10.48 6.02 22.42
C VAL A 17 -10.93 6.73 21.14
N LEU A 18 -11.00 8.06 21.22
CA LEU A 18 -11.16 8.94 20.06
C LEU A 18 -9.86 9.70 19.83
N GLN A 19 -9.32 9.61 18.62
CA GLN A 19 -8.23 10.44 18.15
C GLN A 19 -8.81 11.65 17.41
N LEU A 20 -8.48 12.85 17.88
CA LEU A 20 -8.89 14.11 17.27
C LEU A 20 -7.78 14.57 16.33
N GLU A 21 -8.10 14.68 15.05
CA GLU A 21 -7.13 14.92 13.98
C GLU A 21 -7.59 16.07 13.08
N THR A 22 -6.63 16.84 12.55
CA THR A 22 -6.83 17.81 11.47
C THR A 22 -5.98 17.43 10.27
N ALA A 23 -6.50 17.62 9.05
CA ALA A 23 -5.73 17.34 7.84
C ALA A 23 -5.12 18.65 7.32
N MET A 24 -3.81 18.64 7.02
CA MET A 24 -3.14 19.84 6.47
C MET A 24 -3.82 20.36 5.19
N GLY A 25 -4.34 19.45 4.35
CA GLY A 25 -5.02 19.81 3.10
C GLY A 25 -6.37 20.51 3.31
N ALA A 26 -6.99 20.39 4.49
CA ALA A 26 -8.22 21.13 4.80
C ALA A 26 -7.98 22.66 4.81
N ALA A 27 -6.73 23.10 5.01
CA ALA A 27 -6.38 24.51 4.98
C ALA A 27 -6.64 25.19 3.62
N ILE A 28 -6.86 24.43 2.53
CA ILE A 28 -7.21 24.98 1.22
C ILE A 28 -8.45 25.90 1.28
N GLU A 29 -9.39 25.63 2.19
CA GLU A 29 -10.60 26.45 2.37
C GLU A 29 -10.35 27.73 3.18
N CYS A 30 -9.19 27.84 3.83
CA CYS A 30 -8.86 28.92 4.75
C CYS A 30 -8.20 30.14 4.07
N PHE A 31 -7.79 30.03 2.80
CA PHE A 31 -7.06 31.09 2.10
C PHE A 31 -7.78 31.55 0.83
N PRO A 32 -8.14 32.84 0.71
CA PRO A 32 -8.62 33.39 -0.56
C PRO A 32 -7.60 33.18 -1.67
N GLY A 33 -8.06 32.65 -2.81
CA GLY A 33 -7.19 32.36 -3.97
C GLY A 33 -6.39 31.06 -3.87
N ALA A 34 -6.69 30.17 -2.93
CA ALA A 34 -6.09 28.84 -2.93
C ALA A 34 -6.60 27.98 -4.09
N GLU A 35 -5.69 27.27 -4.76
CA GLU A 35 -5.97 26.46 -5.95
C GLU A 35 -5.33 25.08 -5.86
N ALA A 36 -5.83 24.14 -6.67
CA ALA A 36 -5.27 22.81 -6.83
C ALA A 36 -4.67 22.66 -8.24
N ILE A 37 -3.48 22.05 -8.33
CA ILE A 37 -2.79 21.78 -9.58
C ILE A 37 -2.71 20.27 -9.79
N LEU A 38 -3.13 19.80 -10.97
CA LEU A 38 -2.97 18.40 -11.36
C LEU A 38 -1.50 18.11 -11.67
N ILE A 39 -0.96 17.08 -11.03
CA ILE A 39 0.43 16.64 -11.19
C ILE A 39 0.49 15.23 -11.80
N PRO A 40 1.61 14.87 -12.46
CA PRO A 40 1.81 13.51 -12.95
C PRO A 40 1.92 12.50 -11.80
N ARG A 41 1.56 11.23 -12.08
CA ARG A 41 1.60 10.15 -11.09
C ARG A 41 2.99 9.91 -10.50
N THR A 42 4.04 10.25 -11.24
CA THR A 42 5.45 10.18 -10.83
C THR A 42 5.76 10.99 -9.56
N ARG A 43 4.90 11.94 -9.18
CA ARG A 43 5.04 12.71 -7.94
C ARG A 43 4.32 12.12 -6.73
N PHE A 44 3.69 10.95 -6.86
CA PHE A 44 2.87 10.37 -5.79
C PHE A 44 2.92 8.83 -5.76
N ALA A 45 3.79 8.30 -4.89
CA ALA A 45 3.91 6.89 -4.56
C ALA A 45 3.57 6.66 -3.06
N PRO A 46 2.28 6.71 -2.68
CA PRO A 46 1.87 6.64 -1.29
C PRO A 46 2.03 5.24 -0.71
N VAL A 47 2.40 5.16 0.58
CA VAL A 47 2.28 3.94 1.38
C VAL A 47 1.41 4.23 2.60
N LYS A 48 0.22 3.64 2.64
CA LYS A 48 -0.74 3.76 3.75
C LYS A 48 -1.03 2.43 4.42
N THR A 49 -0.89 1.35 3.66
CA THR A 49 -1.18 -0.02 4.06
C THR A 49 -0.03 -0.94 3.65
N THR A 50 -0.06 -2.17 4.16
CA THR A 50 0.85 -3.24 3.71
C THR A 50 0.61 -3.65 2.26
N ASN A 51 -0.59 -3.41 1.71
CA ASN A 51 -0.86 -3.58 0.28
C ASN A 51 0.00 -2.63 -0.56
N ASP A 52 0.01 -1.34 -0.18
CA ASP A 52 0.81 -0.32 -0.86
C ASP A 52 2.31 -0.61 -0.70
N MET A 53 2.71 -1.07 0.48
CA MET A 53 4.10 -1.44 0.77
C MET A 53 4.56 -2.60 -0.11
N LEU A 54 3.76 -3.65 -0.27
CA LEU A 54 4.09 -4.77 -1.15
C LEU A 54 4.23 -4.32 -2.61
N ALA A 55 3.31 -3.46 -3.07
CA ALA A 55 3.40 -2.87 -4.41
C ALA A 55 4.67 -2.05 -4.59
N LEU A 56 5.01 -1.18 -3.63
CA LEU A 56 6.18 -0.31 -3.68
C LEU A 56 7.50 -1.09 -3.63
N MET A 57 7.53 -2.23 -2.92
CA MET A 57 8.71 -3.08 -2.83
C MET A 57 8.95 -3.89 -4.12
N SER A 58 7.90 -4.16 -4.91
CA SER A 58 8.00 -4.91 -6.16
C SER A 58 8.68 -4.12 -7.30
N ASP A 59 8.93 -4.81 -8.41
CA ASP A 59 9.43 -4.22 -9.66
C ASP A 59 8.41 -3.32 -10.40
N ALA A 60 7.19 -3.14 -9.87
CA ALA A 60 6.25 -2.16 -10.39
C ALA A 60 6.69 -0.71 -10.12
N TYR A 61 7.64 -0.51 -9.19
CA TYR A 61 8.26 0.77 -8.89
C TYR A 61 9.77 0.71 -9.06
N THR A 62 10.38 1.86 -9.32
CA THR A 62 11.83 2.02 -9.48
C THR A 62 12.34 3.23 -8.73
N ILE A 63 13.63 3.22 -8.41
CA ILE A 63 14.34 4.36 -7.83
C ILE A 63 15.02 5.13 -8.96
N THR A 64 14.65 6.39 -9.12
CA THR A 64 15.25 7.28 -10.13
C THR A 64 16.67 7.70 -9.72
N PRO A 65 17.49 8.25 -10.65
CA PRO A 65 18.83 8.76 -10.31
C PRO A 65 18.86 9.84 -9.22
N ASP A 66 17.75 10.56 -9.03
CA ASP A 66 17.54 11.56 -7.99
C ASP A 66 16.78 11.01 -6.77
N PHE A 67 16.82 9.69 -6.56
CA PHE A 67 16.30 8.98 -5.38
C PHE A 67 14.79 9.10 -5.13
N ARG A 68 13.99 9.30 -6.19
CA ARG A 68 12.53 9.24 -6.09
C ARG A 68 12.04 7.84 -6.36
N MET A 69 10.95 7.47 -5.71
CA MET A 69 10.22 6.25 -5.99
C MET A 69 9.13 6.54 -7.03
N GLU A 70 9.23 5.93 -8.20
CA GLU A 70 8.30 6.15 -9.31
C GLU A 70 7.70 4.85 -9.82
N LEU A 71 6.44 4.92 -10.24
CA LEU A 71 5.82 3.82 -10.97
C LEU A 71 6.50 3.69 -12.34
N VAL A 72 6.87 2.47 -12.72
CA VAL A 72 7.56 2.22 -13.98
C VAL A 72 6.67 2.55 -15.20
N ALA A 73 7.29 2.91 -16.32
CA ALA A 73 6.59 3.41 -17.50
C ALA A 73 5.65 2.36 -18.12
N GLU A 74 6.02 1.09 -18.01
CA GLU A 74 5.26 -0.09 -18.48
C GLU A 74 3.87 -0.17 -17.87
N ARG A 75 3.69 0.40 -16.67
CA ARG A 75 2.40 0.46 -15.96
C ARG A 75 1.50 1.61 -16.43
N ALA A 76 1.98 2.48 -17.32
CA ALA A 76 1.22 3.60 -17.89
C ALA A 76 0.45 4.44 -16.85
N GLY A 77 1.09 4.72 -15.70
CA GLY A 77 0.49 5.51 -14.62
C GLY A 77 -0.54 4.77 -13.74
N LYS A 78 -0.75 3.45 -13.94
CA LYS A 78 -1.70 2.63 -13.17
C LYS A 78 -0.95 1.66 -12.22
N PRO A 79 -0.87 1.94 -10.91
CA PRO A 79 -0.27 1.01 -9.96
C PRO A 79 -0.97 -0.36 -9.94
N PRO A 80 -0.28 -1.44 -9.55
CA PRO A 80 -0.94 -2.73 -9.30
C PRO A 80 -1.95 -2.60 -8.15
N ASN A 81 -3.13 -3.20 -8.30
CA ASN A 81 -4.16 -3.21 -7.27
C ASN A 81 -3.96 -4.41 -6.34
N VAL A 82 -3.24 -4.19 -5.24
CA VAL A 82 -2.94 -5.23 -4.25
C VAL A 82 -3.99 -5.23 -3.14
N LYS A 83 -4.50 -6.42 -2.81
CA LYS A 83 -5.41 -6.67 -1.69
C LYS A 83 -4.91 -7.86 -0.87
N LEU A 84 -4.31 -7.56 0.27
CA LEU A 84 -3.90 -8.57 1.24
C LEU A 84 -5.01 -8.77 2.29
N ASP A 85 -5.14 -10.01 2.78
CA ASP A 85 -5.98 -10.33 3.93
C ASP A 85 -5.56 -9.51 5.18
N SER A 86 -6.51 -9.33 6.09
CA SER A 86 -6.35 -8.71 7.39
C SER A 86 -5.26 -9.33 8.26
N CYS A 87 -4.87 -10.59 8.01
CA CYS A 87 -3.76 -11.24 8.70
C CYS A 87 -2.39 -10.65 8.32
N TYR A 88 -2.29 -9.87 7.24
CA TYR A 88 -1.09 -9.15 6.81
C TYR A 88 -1.17 -7.63 7.12
N LYS A 89 -2.02 -7.23 8.06
CA LYS A 89 -2.24 -5.80 8.38
C LYS A 89 -0.98 -5.11 8.91
N PHE A 90 -0.15 -5.82 9.67
CA PHE A 90 1.09 -5.30 10.23
C PHE A 90 2.30 -5.67 9.38
N VAL A 91 3.35 -4.84 9.45
CA VAL A 91 4.55 -4.98 8.61
C VAL A 91 5.24 -6.32 8.83
N ASP A 92 5.35 -6.79 10.07
CA ASP A 92 5.94 -8.09 10.41
C ASP A 92 5.16 -9.26 9.81
N GLN A 93 3.83 -9.14 9.75
CA GLN A 93 2.97 -10.15 9.15
C GLN A 93 3.10 -10.16 7.62
N MET A 94 3.14 -8.98 6.99
CA MET A 94 3.40 -8.87 5.55
C MET A 94 4.81 -9.38 5.20
N ALA A 95 5.82 -9.11 6.03
CA ALA A 95 7.17 -9.67 5.82
C ALA A 95 7.18 -11.20 5.84
N ALA A 96 6.32 -11.85 6.64
CA ALA A 96 6.17 -13.30 6.64
C ALA A 96 5.51 -13.86 5.36
N LEU A 97 4.75 -13.04 4.61
CA LEU A 97 4.24 -13.41 3.28
C LEU A 97 5.37 -13.50 2.25
N VAL A 98 6.40 -12.65 2.38
CA VAL A 98 7.49 -12.49 1.40
C VAL A 98 8.87 -12.58 2.07
N PRO A 99 9.19 -13.70 2.73
CA PRO A 99 10.44 -13.83 3.50
C PRO A 99 11.68 -13.76 2.61
N ASN A 100 11.54 -14.10 1.32
CA ASN A 100 12.61 -14.10 0.32
C ASN A 100 12.54 -12.89 -0.63
N GLY A 101 11.78 -11.86 -0.28
CA GLY A 101 11.58 -10.66 -1.10
C GLY A 101 10.23 -10.64 -1.83
N PRO A 102 9.85 -9.46 -2.36
CA PRO A 102 8.54 -9.24 -2.99
C PRO A 102 8.42 -9.99 -4.32
N PRO A 103 7.19 -10.37 -4.74
CA PRO A 103 6.96 -10.89 -6.07
C PRO A 103 7.13 -9.80 -7.14
N SER A 104 7.34 -10.19 -8.39
CA SER A 104 7.20 -9.29 -9.52
C SER A 104 5.72 -8.94 -9.75
N LEU A 105 5.43 -7.65 -9.88
CA LEU A 105 4.09 -7.08 -10.08
C LEU A 105 4.04 -6.09 -11.26
N VAL A 106 5.13 -5.87 -12.00
CA VAL A 106 5.16 -4.95 -13.16
C VAL A 106 4.09 -5.27 -14.22
N LYS A 107 3.71 -6.54 -14.37
CA LYS A 107 2.62 -6.98 -15.26
C LYS A 107 1.33 -7.36 -14.53
N CYS A 108 1.27 -7.19 -13.21
CA CYS A 108 0.10 -7.54 -12.41
C CYS A 108 -0.87 -6.35 -12.33
N ASP A 109 -2.11 -6.56 -12.76
CA ASP A 109 -3.15 -5.55 -12.65
C ASP A 109 -3.86 -5.62 -11.29
N LYS A 110 -4.13 -6.84 -10.82
CA LYS A 110 -4.74 -7.08 -9.51
C LYS A 110 -4.14 -8.30 -8.85
N LEU A 111 -3.75 -8.16 -7.58
CA LEU A 111 -3.35 -9.27 -6.73
C LEU A 111 -4.26 -9.32 -5.52
N THR A 112 -4.93 -10.44 -5.29
CA THR A 112 -5.68 -10.70 -4.05
C THR A 112 -5.11 -11.93 -3.35
N ILE A 113 -4.69 -11.79 -2.09
CA ILE A 113 -4.19 -12.90 -1.25
C ILE A 113 -5.11 -13.02 -0.04
N GLU A 114 -5.81 -14.14 0.06
CA GLU A 114 -6.71 -14.50 1.16
C GLU A 114 -6.12 -15.69 1.94
N GLY A 115 -6.18 -15.66 3.27
CA GLY A 115 -5.59 -16.71 4.11
C GLY A 115 -4.07 -16.61 4.25
N LYS A 116 -3.49 -17.54 5.04
CA LYS A 116 -2.05 -17.61 5.28
C LYS A 116 -1.35 -18.25 4.09
N VAL A 117 -0.37 -17.55 3.55
CA VAL A 117 0.42 -17.89 2.37
C VAL A 117 1.85 -17.43 2.64
N VAL A 118 2.81 -18.17 2.10
CA VAL A 118 4.21 -17.76 2.02
C VAL A 118 4.59 -17.85 0.55
N LEU A 119 5.07 -16.74 -0.02
CA LEU A 119 5.55 -16.69 -1.39
C LEU A 119 7.01 -17.10 -1.44
N GLU A 120 7.33 -17.95 -2.40
CA GLU A 120 8.71 -18.33 -2.70
C GLU A 120 9.46 -17.19 -3.40
N ALA A 121 10.78 -17.35 -3.53
CA ALA A 121 11.60 -16.43 -4.30
C ALA A 121 11.20 -16.43 -5.79
N ASN A 122 11.33 -15.28 -6.45
CA ASN A 122 11.13 -15.12 -7.90
C ASN A 122 9.70 -15.42 -8.40
N VAL A 123 8.68 -15.32 -7.54
CA VAL A 123 7.29 -15.40 -7.97
C VAL A 123 6.94 -14.20 -8.86
N VAL A 124 6.28 -14.47 -9.99
CA VAL A 124 5.82 -13.45 -10.95
C VAL A 124 4.31 -13.53 -11.07
N PHE A 125 3.63 -12.39 -10.91
CA PHE A 125 2.20 -12.27 -11.18
C PHE A 125 1.95 -11.41 -12.41
N GLU A 126 1.09 -11.89 -13.30
CA GLU A 126 0.67 -11.19 -14.51
C GLU A 126 -0.87 -11.14 -14.58
N GLY A 127 -1.44 -10.00 -14.98
CA GLY A 127 -2.89 -9.78 -15.05
C GLY A 127 -3.58 -9.77 -13.68
N ASP A 128 -4.77 -10.38 -13.63
CA ASP A 128 -5.60 -10.48 -12.42
C ASP A 128 -5.41 -11.84 -11.73
N VAL A 129 -4.81 -11.83 -10.55
CA VAL A 129 -4.47 -13.04 -9.78
C VAL A 129 -5.16 -13.03 -8.42
N LYS A 130 -5.73 -14.19 -8.05
CA LYS A 130 -6.26 -14.45 -6.71
C LYS A 130 -5.65 -15.73 -6.15
N ILE A 131 -5.07 -15.64 -4.95
CA ILE A 131 -4.53 -16.76 -4.17
C ILE A 131 -5.38 -16.92 -2.91
N VAL A 132 -5.75 -18.16 -2.61
CA VAL A 132 -6.43 -18.52 -1.37
C VAL A 132 -5.57 -19.56 -0.67
N GLY A 133 -4.96 -19.18 0.46
CA GLY A 133 -4.26 -20.09 1.35
C GLY A 133 -5.26 -20.96 2.10
N GLY A 134 -5.06 -22.28 2.05
CA GLY A 134 -5.83 -23.25 2.84
C GLY A 134 -5.49 -23.15 4.33
N THR A 135 -6.43 -23.59 5.16
CA THR A 135 -6.26 -23.80 6.61
C THR A 135 -5.15 -24.78 6.93
#